data_AF-A0A1V4M547-F1
#
_entry.id   AF-A0A1V4M547-F1
#
_cell.length_a   1.000
_cell.length_b   1.000
_cell.length_c   1.000
_cell.angle_alpha   90.00
_cell.angle_beta   90.00
_cell.angle_gamma   90.00
#
_symmetry.space_group_name_H-M   'P 1'
#
loop_
_entity.id
_entity.type
_entity.pdbx_description
1 polymer ?
#
loop_
_entity_poly.entity_id
_entity_poly.type
_entity_poly.pdbx_seq_one_letter_code
_entity_poly.pdbx_strand_id
1 'polypeptide(L)'
;MGMDAAPGMIIPVSKELVKRVAEAEYLALEQVLEKADSDMDELAQALNMNEVGACISPNGDVEPEEIEETLQCVCNAFKNRTGMSLSLAYIDPEDAGRYDDITGSVFNVPFCEVFKKTSKTKAFEKTFGHELDVSLFTQFG
;
A
#
# COMPACT_ATOMS: atom_id res chain seq x y z
N MET A 1 -27.73 1.28 18.61
CA MET A 1 -26.44 0.55 18.61
C MET A 1 -25.76 0.91 17.31
N GLY A 2 -24.84 1.87 17.35
CA GLY A 2 -24.03 2.22 16.18
C GLY A 2 -23.17 1.01 15.86
N MET A 3 -23.13 0.62 14.58
CA MET A 3 -22.12 -0.33 14.12
C MET A 3 -20.78 0.38 14.30
N ASP A 4 -20.05 0.01 15.34
CA ASP A 4 -18.64 0.36 15.47
C ASP A 4 -17.95 -0.11 14.19
N ALA A 5 -17.28 0.81 13.51
CA ALA A 5 -16.48 0.52 12.34
C ALA A 5 -15.48 -0.58 12.73
N ALA A 6 -15.63 -1.77 12.15
CA ALA A 6 -14.62 -2.81 12.31
C ALA A 6 -13.27 -2.20 11.88
N PRO A 7 -12.26 -2.16 12.76
CA PRO A 7 -10.98 -1.54 12.43
C PRO A 7 -10.41 -2.20 11.17
N GLY A 8 -9.86 -1.35 10.30
CA GLY A 8 -9.42 -1.67 8.95
C GLY A 8 -8.63 -2.98 8.86
N MET A 9 -9.28 -4.00 8.31
CA MET A 9 -8.60 -5.22 7.86
C MET A 9 -7.83 -4.87 6.58
N ILE A 10 -6.55 -4.56 6.74
CA ILE A 10 -5.61 -4.36 5.63
C ILE A 10 -4.97 -5.71 5.31
N ILE A 11 -5.02 -6.14 4.05
CA ILE A 11 -4.28 -7.34 3.62
C ILE A 11 -2.95 -6.85 3.07
N PRO A 12 -1.84 -7.09 3.77
CA PRO A 12 -0.53 -6.60 3.33
C PRO A 12 -0.13 -7.26 2.01
N VAL A 13 0.52 -6.46 1.17
CA VAL A 13 1.08 -6.87 -0.11
C VAL A 13 2.56 -6.58 -0.08
N SER A 14 3.38 -7.60 -0.39
CA SER A 14 4.82 -7.43 -0.43
C SER A 14 5.22 -6.40 -1.50
N LYS A 15 6.27 -5.60 -1.21
CA LYS A 15 6.82 -4.62 -2.15
C LYS A 15 7.28 -5.30 -3.45
N GLU A 16 7.82 -6.52 -3.34
CA GLU A 16 8.21 -7.35 -4.47
C GLU A 16 7.03 -7.71 -5.37
N LEU A 17 5.86 -8.03 -4.79
CA LEU A 17 4.65 -8.30 -5.58
C LEU A 17 4.19 -7.04 -6.31
N VAL A 18 4.18 -5.89 -5.63
CA VAL A 18 3.83 -4.61 -6.26
C VAL A 18 4.80 -4.29 -7.39
N LYS A 19 6.11 -4.42 -7.17
CA LYS A 19 7.15 -4.18 -8.19
C LYS A 19 7.02 -5.14 -9.37
N ARG A 20 6.71 -6.41 -9.16
CA ARG A 20 6.49 -7.37 -10.26
C ARG A 20 5.21 -7.08 -11.03
N VAL A 21 4.16 -6.63 -10.35
CA VAL A 21 2.86 -6.35 -10.98
C VAL A 21 2.85 -5.00 -11.68
N ALA A 22 3.45 -3.95 -11.13
CA ALA A 22 3.42 -2.57 -11.63
C ALA A 22 4.84 -1.98 -11.74
N GLU A 23 5.74 -2.73 -12.39
CA GLU A 23 7.19 -2.45 -12.41
C GLU A 23 7.56 -1.03 -12.84
N ALA A 24 7.05 -0.58 -13.99
CA ALA A 24 7.40 0.72 -14.54
C ALA A 24 6.95 1.86 -13.63
N GLU A 25 5.74 1.78 -13.10
CA GLU A 25 5.15 2.77 -12.22
C GLU A 25 5.84 2.77 -10.85
N TYR A 26 6.19 1.59 -10.33
CA TYR A 26 6.90 1.45 -9.06
C TYR A 26 8.32 2.03 -9.14
N LEU A 27 9.04 1.77 -10.23
CA LEU A 27 10.37 2.35 -10.46
C LEU A 27 10.30 3.88 -10.62
N ALA A 28 9.25 4.40 -11.24
CA ALA A 28 9.03 5.85 -11.32
C ALA A 28 8.84 6.45 -9.92
N LEU A 29 8.09 5.79 -9.03
CA LEU A 29 7.92 6.23 -7.64
C LEU A 29 9.25 6.23 -6.88
N GLU A 30 10.06 5.17 -7.00
CA GLU A 30 11.39 5.11 -6.37
C GLU A 30 12.28 6.28 -6.84
N GLN A 31 12.24 6.62 -8.14
CA GLN A 31 13.03 7.73 -8.68
C GLN A 31 12.55 9.11 -8.21
N VAL A 32 11.25 9.31 -8.07
CA VAL A 32 10.70 10.57 -7.56
C VAL A 32 11.07 10.76 -6.08
N LEU A 33 10.95 9.71 -5.28
CA LEU A 33 11.36 9.72 -3.87
C LEU A 33 12.86 9.98 -3.71
N GLU A 34 13.71 9.33 -4.54
CA GLU A 34 15.15 9.58 -4.54
C GLU A 34 15.49 11.04 -4.85
N LYS A 35 14.81 11.66 -5.83
CA LYS A 35 14.99 13.10 -6.13
C LYS A 35 14.51 14.00 -4.99
N ALA A 36 13.49 13.56 -4.26
CA ALA A 36 12.95 14.28 -3.11
C ALA A 36 13.80 14.08 -1.84
N ASP A 37 14.89 13.31 -1.89
CA ASP A 37 15.70 12.90 -0.73
C ASP A 37 14.84 12.24 0.36
N SER A 38 13.88 11.42 -0.07
CA SER A 38 12.91 10.75 0.80
C SER A 38 12.81 9.25 0.48
N ASP A 39 12.14 8.50 1.35
CA ASP A 39 11.91 7.06 1.18
C ASP A 39 10.44 6.67 1.32
N MET A 40 10.17 5.37 1.17
CA MET A 40 8.80 4.83 1.21
C MET A 40 8.18 4.91 2.61
N ASP A 41 8.98 4.84 3.67
CA ASP A 41 8.51 4.91 5.07
C ASP A 41 8.13 6.35 5.41
N GLU A 42 8.96 7.32 5.02
CA GLU A 42 8.67 8.76 5.15
C GLU A 42 7.43 9.15 4.35
N LEU A 43 7.28 8.68 3.10
CA LEU A 43 6.07 8.88 2.31
C LEU A 43 4.84 8.28 3.00
N ALA A 44 4.93 7.04 3.48
CA ALA A 44 3.81 6.39 4.14
C ALA A 44 3.40 7.13 5.43
N GLN A 45 4.37 7.62 6.20
CA GLN A 45 4.13 8.40 7.40
C GLN A 45 3.47 9.75 7.06
N ALA A 46 3.98 10.44 6.06
CA ALA A 46 3.45 11.72 5.59
C ALA A 46 2.01 11.58 5.07
N LEU A 47 1.69 10.50 4.34
CA LEU A 47 0.31 10.19 3.92
C LEU A 47 -0.61 9.96 5.13
N ASN A 48 -0.14 9.25 6.16
CA ASN A 48 -0.92 8.99 7.36
C ASN A 48 -1.22 10.28 8.13
N MET A 49 -0.29 11.23 8.12
CA MET A 49 -0.44 12.55 8.74
C MET A 49 -1.18 13.56 7.86
N ASN A 50 -1.46 13.23 6.59
CA ASN A 50 -1.93 14.17 5.55
C ASN A 50 -0.95 15.35 5.32
N GLU A 51 0.35 15.08 5.45
CA GLU A 51 1.44 16.04 5.35
C GLU A 51 2.47 15.61 4.28
N VAL A 52 2.02 15.25 3.08
CA VAL A 52 2.91 14.79 1.98
C VAL A 52 3.99 15.85 1.64
N GLY A 53 3.69 17.13 1.90
CA GLY A 53 4.67 18.21 1.81
C GLY A 53 5.88 18.12 2.76
N ALA A 54 5.88 17.18 3.70
CA ALA A 54 7.04 16.87 4.54
C ALA A 54 8.09 16.00 3.83
N CYS A 55 7.74 15.34 2.71
CA CYS A 55 8.65 14.48 1.93
C CYS A 55 9.51 15.25 0.92
N ILE A 56 9.56 16.58 1.00
CA ILE A 56 10.23 17.41 -0.01
C ILE A 56 11.67 17.71 0.41
N SER A 57 12.60 17.52 -0.52
CA SER A 57 13.98 18.00 -0.41
C SER A 57 14.03 19.52 -0.19
N PRO A 58 14.96 20.04 0.62
CA PRO A 58 15.15 21.48 0.83
C PRO A 58 15.37 22.30 -0.45
N ASN A 59 15.73 21.64 -1.56
CA ASN A 59 16.04 22.27 -2.84
C ASN A 59 14.79 22.50 -3.72
N GLY A 60 13.63 21.93 -3.39
CA GLY A 60 12.37 22.16 -4.13
C GLY A 60 12.34 21.54 -5.53
N ASP A 61 13.07 20.45 -5.76
CA ASP A 61 13.16 19.79 -7.07
C ASP A 61 11.96 18.90 -7.41
N VAL A 62 11.12 18.58 -6.42
CA VAL A 62 9.94 17.70 -6.53
C VAL A 62 8.79 18.33 -5.76
N GLU A 63 7.62 18.46 -6.40
CA GLU A 63 6.41 18.94 -5.73
C GLU A 63 5.66 17.77 -5.07
N PRO A 64 4.95 17.98 -3.94
CA PRO A 64 4.17 16.93 -3.27
C PRO A 64 3.18 16.23 -4.21
N GLU A 65 2.55 17.01 -5.10
CA GLU A 65 1.62 16.49 -6.09
C GLU A 65 2.28 15.49 -7.06
N GLU A 66 3.57 15.65 -7.38
CA GLU A 66 4.30 14.69 -8.24
C GLU A 66 4.46 13.34 -7.53
N ILE A 67 4.73 13.35 -6.22
CA ILE A 67 4.83 12.13 -5.40
C ILE A 67 3.46 11.44 -5.31
N GLU A 68 2.40 12.20 -5.02
CA GLU A 68 1.02 11.69 -4.94
C GLU A 68 0.55 11.10 -6.28
N GLU A 69 0.77 11.80 -7.39
CA GLU A 69 0.42 11.34 -8.73
C GLU A 69 1.16 10.06 -9.10
N THR A 70 2.44 9.96 -8.73
CA THR A 70 3.25 8.78 -9.04
C THR A 70 2.82 7.57 -8.20
N LEU A 71 2.50 7.76 -6.91
CA LEU A 71 1.88 6.73 -6.08
C LEU A 71 0.52 6.29 -6.65
N GLN A 72 -0.31 7.24 -7.08
CA GLN A 72 -1.60 6.95 -7.69
C GLN A 72 -1.44 6.15 -9.00
N CYS A 73 -0.39 6.40 -9.78
CA CYS A 73 -0.05 5.59 -10.95
C CYS A 73 0.26 4.14 -10.58
N VAL A 74 1.03 3.89 -9.52
CA VAL A 74 1.30 2.54 -9.00
C VAL A 74 -0.01 1.84 -8.63
N CYS A 75 -0.86 2.50 -7.85
CA CYS A 75 -2.14 1.95 -7.39
C CYS A 75 -3.08 1.63 -8.56
N ASN A 76 -3.14 2.51 -9.56
CA ASN A 76 -3.96 2.32 -10.76
C ASN A 76 -3.42 1.18 -11.64
N ALA A 77 -2.11 1.10 -11.84
CA ALA A 77 -1.49 0.04 -12.61
C ALA A 77 -1.73 -1.33 -11.96
N PHE A 78 -1.56 -1.41 -10.64
CA PHE A 78 -1.88 -2.61 -9.88
C PHE A 78 -3.36 -3.00 -10.06
N LYS A 79 -4.29 -2.07 -9.85
CA LYS A 79 -5.73 -2.31 -10.01
C LYS A 79 -6.13 -2.75 -11.41
N ASN A 80 -5.55 -2.16 -12.45
CA ASN A 80 -5.86 -2.52 -13.83
C ASN A 80 -5.45 -3.96 -14.15
N ARG A 81 -4.32 -4.42 -13.58
CA ARG A 81 -3.74 -5.75 -13.80
C ARG A 81 -4.38 -6.82 -12.92
N THR A 82 -4.67 -6.53 -11.66
CA THR A 82 -5.16 -7.51 -10.67
C THR A 82 -6.69 -7.45 -10.46
N GLY A 83 -7.29 -6.30 -10.73
CA GLY A 83 -8.67 -6.00 -10.37
C GLY A 83 -8.87 -5.56 -8.92
N MET A 84 -7.80 -5.40 -8.14
CA MET A 84 -7.85 -5.01 -6.72
C MET A 84 -7.24 -3.62 -6.51
N SER A 85 -7.89 -2.79 -5.70
CA SER A 85 -7.36 -1.52 -5.26
C SER A 85 -6.17 -1.73 -4.31
N LEU A 86 -5.19 -0.83 -4.39
CA LEU A 86 -3.98 -0.81 -3.58
C LEU A 86 -3.90 0.53 -2.85
N SER A 87 -3.37 0.53 -1.63
CA SER A 87 -3.02 1.73 -0.86
C SER A 87 -1.70 1.52 -0.13
N LEU A 88 -1.07 2.63 0.29
CA LEU A 88 0.12 2.63 1.12
C LEU A 88 -0.27 3.10 2.53
N ALA A 89 0.20 2.41 3.55
CA ALA A 89 -0.01 2.74 4.96
C ALA A 89 1.31 2.69 5.73
N TYR A 90 1.39 3.40 6.84
CA TYR A 90 2.50 3.30 7.79
C TYR A 90 2.04 2.57 9.05
N ILE A 91 2.78 1.54 9.46
CA ILE A 91 2.56 0.84 10.72
C ILE A 91 3.63 1.28 11.71
N ASP A 92 3.18 1.97 12.77
CA ASP A 92 4.05 2.43 13.85
C ASP A 92 4.63 1.22 14.60
N PRO A 93 5.95 1.20 14.89
CA PRO A 93 6.57 0.16 15.72
C PRO A 93 5.89 -0.06 17.09
N GLU A 94 5.27 0.96 17.68
CA GLU A 94 4.52 0.83 18.93
C GLU A 94 3.22 0.02 18.75
N ASP A 95 2.69 -0.03 17.53
CA ASP A 95 1.53 -0.80 17.14
C ASP A 95 1.90 -2.15 16.47
N ALA A 96 3.18 -2.48 16.32
CA ALA A 96 3.67 -3.68 15.61
C ALA A 96 3.04 -4.98 16.09
N GLY A 97 2.82 -5.12 17.41
CA GLY A 97 2.19 -6.30 18.02
C GLY A 97 0.73 -6.52 17.61
N ARG A 98 0.08 -5.54 16.97
CA ARG A 98 -1.26 -5.67 16.38
C ARG A 98 -1.24 -6.19 14.94
N TYR A 99 -0.06 -6.25 14.32
CA TYR A 99 0.14 -6.53 12.91
C TYR A 99 1.24 -7.59 12.68
N ASP A 100 1.33 -8.61 13.55
CA ASP A 100 2.34 -9.68 13.52
C ASP A 100 3.78 -9.16 13.32
N ASP A 101 4.15 -8.13 14.08
CA ASP A 101 5.47 -7.50 14.08
C ASP A 101 5.85 -6.81 12.74
N ILE A 102 4.88 -6.56 11.86
CA ILE A 102 5.09 -5.71 10.68
C ILE A 102 5.24 -4.25 11.12
N THR A 103 6.27 -3.56 10.63
CA THR A 103 6.55 -2.14 10.91
C THR A 103 6.94 -1.39 9.64
N GLY A 104 6.69 -0.08 9.60
CA GLY A 104 7.08 0.80 8.50
C GLY A 104 6.04 0.85 7.37
N SER A 105 6.48 1.14 6.14
CA SER A 105 5.60 1.26 4.99
C SER A 105 5.08 -0.09 4.49
N VAL A 106 3.75 -0.18 4.37
CA VAL A 106 3.02 -1.39 3.97
C VAL A 106 2.04 -1.05 2.87
N PHE A 107 2.24 -1.65 1.70
CA PHE A 107 1.18 -1.71 0.71
C PHE A 107 0.09 -2.67 1.16
N ASN A 108 -1.16 -2.30 0.94
CA ASN A 108 -2.28 -3.14 1.32
C ASN A 108 -3.44 -3.08 0.32
N VAL A 109 -4.21 -4.16 0.30
CA VAL A 109 -5.51 -4.20 -0.38
C VAL A 109 -6.63 -4.18 0.67
N PRO A 110 -7.76 -3.48 0.42
CA PRO A 110 -8.90 -3.54 1.32
C PRO A 110 -9.44 -4.97 1.42
N PHE A 111 -9.66 -5.46 2.64
CA PHE A 111 -10.19 -6.80 2.89
C PHE A 111 -11.45 -7.11 2.07
N CYS A 112 -12.36 -6.14 1.95
CA CYS A 112 -13.61 -6.33 1.22
C CYS A 112 -13.42 -6.61 -0.29
N GLU A 113 -12.29 -6.23 -0.89
CA GLU A 113 -12.01 -6.48 -2.30
C GLU A 113 -11.49 -7.89 -2.58
N VAL A 114 -10.77 -8.50 -1.64
CA VAL A 114 -10.35 -9.91 -1.75
C VAL A 114 -11.56 -10.84 -1.76
N PHE A 115 -12.60 -10.53 -0.98
CA PHE A 115 -13.82 -11.33 -0.93
C PHE A 115 -14.90 -10.92 -1.94
N LYS A 116 -14.82 -9.71 -2.53
CA LYS A 116 -15.63 -9.34 -3.71
C LYS A 116 -15.02 -10.00 -4.94
N LYS A 117 -15.32 -11.29 -5.09
CA LYS A 117 -14.73 -12.17 -6.10
C LYS A 117 -15.12 -11.79 -7.54
N THR A 118 -14.53 -10.74 -8.10
CA THR A 118 -14.54 -10.50 -9.55
C THR A 118 -13.75 -11.59 -10.27
N SER A 119 -13.99 -11.82 -11.56
CA SER A 119 -13.25 -12.84 -12.31
C SER A 119 -11.74 -12.59 -12.35
N LYS A 120 -11.31 -11.32 -12.34
CA LYS A 120 -9.88 -10.94 -12.29
C LYS A 120 -9.28 -11.22 -10.91
N THR A 121 -9.97 -10.83 -9.83
CA THR A 121 -9.56 -11.08 -8.44
C THR A 121 -9.39 -12.58 -8.17
N LYS A 122 -10.33 -13.44 -8.63
CA LYS A 122 -10.22 -14.91 -8.50
C LYS A 122 -9.01 -15.49 -9.23
N ALA A 123 -8.70 -14.98 -10.42
CA ALA A 123 -7.55 -15.43 -11.21
C ALA A 123 -6.22 -15.01 -10.55
N PHE A 124 -6.18 -13.79 -10.01
CA PHE A 124 -5.04 -13.30 -9.24
C PHE A 124 -4.83 -14.10 -7.96
N GLU A 125 -5.87 -14.32 -7.15
CA GLU A 125 -5.83 -15.17 -5.94
C GLU A 125 -5.29 -16.57 -6.25
N LYS A 126 -5.74 -17.18 -7.36
CA LYS A 126 -5.24 -18.48 -7.79
C LYS A 126 -3.75 -18.48 -8.17
N THR A 127 -3.24 -17.35 -8.64
CA THR A 127 -1.86 -17.24 -9.16
C THR A 127 -0.88 -16.79 -8.08
N PHE A 128 -1.26 -15.79 -7.28
CA PHE A 128 -0.40 -15.08 -6.33
C PHE A 128 -0.99 -15.02 -4.92
N GLY A 129 -2.15 -15.63 -4.65
CA GLY A 129 -2.80 -15.58 -3.33
C GLY A 129 -2.00 -16.26 -2.21
N HIS A 130 -1.02 -17.09 -2.56
CA HIS A 130 -0.04 -17.64 -1.60
C HIS A 130 1.05 -16.63 -1.20
N GLU A 131 1.23 -15.57 -1.98
CA GLU A 131 2.13 -14.45 -1.69
C GLU A 131 1.40 -13.28 -1.02
N LEU A 132 0.06 -13.33 -0.96
CA LEU A 132 -0.72 -12.46 -0.09
C LEU A 132 -0.68 -13.07 1.30
N ASP A 133 -0.24 -12.30 2.30
CA ASP A 133 -0.30 -12.76 3.67
C ASP A 133 -1.72 -12.60 4.22
N VAL A 134 -2.60 -13.50 3.77
CA VAL A 134 -3.97 -13.63 4.26
C VAL A 134 -4.00 -14.32 5.63
N SER A 135 -2.87 -14.88 6.07
CA SER A 135 -2.78 -15.71 7.29
C SER A 135 -3.02 -14.92 8.58
N LEU A 136 -2.97 -13.59 8.50
CA LEU A 136 -3.26 -12.63 9.57
C LEU A 136 -4.73 -12.51 10.00
N PHE A 137 -5.71 -13.15 9.34
CA PHE A 137 -7.13 -12.79 9.54
C PHE A 137 -8.14 -13.93 9.72
N THR A 138 -7.77 -15.01 10.43
CA THR A 138 -8.79 -15.94 10.96
C THR A 138 -8.65 -16.22 12.46
N GLN A 139 -9.25 -15.34 13.25
CA GLN A 139 -10.12 -15.79 14.35
C GLN A 139 -11.47 -15.09 14.22
N PHE A 140 -12.37 -15.70 13.44
CA PHE A 140 -13.80 -15.52 13.66
C PHE A 140 -14.18 -16.43 14.83
N GLY A 141 -14.44 -15.83 15.99
CA GLY A 141 -15.32 -16.41 17.01
C GLY A 141 -16.78 -16.20 16.61
#